data_AF-A0A258N6B5-F1
#
_entry.id   AF-A0A258N6B5-F1
#
_cell.length_a   1.000
_cell.length_b   1.000
_cell.length_c   1.000
_cell.angle_alpha   90.00
_cell.angle_beta   90.00
_cell.angle_gamma   90.00
#
_symmetry.space_group_name_H-M   'P 1'
#
loop_
_entity.id
_entity.type
_entity.pdbx_description
1 polymer ?
#
loop_
_entity_poly.entity_id
_entity_poly.type
_entity_poly.pdbx_seq_one_letter_code
_entity_poly.pdbx_strand_id
1 'polypeptide(L)'
;MRSLIGVMSNLPDEVGLLGPDGKRFRVRFCFSDNTQSVSPEYPADTDAAASIRPLGYWIYALTAHSPDGKRKACYIGQTVNLKRRFREHLRRNRPGHASFALFEWAAHEQAEVRATVLSWVDGDQSYASRFEGYWLKLAVEAGFVAPDAHNWGRLPQPSNPVGQPPRWPASEVLAASIPLPELVEHGLTPVELFVASRVPF
;
A
#
# COMPACT_ATOMS: atom_id res chain seq x y z
N MET A 1 -25.61 -8.24 -35.75
CA MET A 1 -25.16 -9.07 -34.61
C MET A 1 -23.63 -9.10 -34.60
N ARG A 2 -22.97 -8.60 -33.56
CA ARG A 2 -21.52 -8.79 -33.36
C ARG A 2 -21.31 -9.39 -31.97
N SER A 3 -20.70 -10.57 -31.94
CA SER A 3 -20.57 -11.42 -30.76
C SER A 3 -19.42 -10.96 -29.86
N LEU A 4 -19.63 -11.01 -28.54
CA LEU A 4 -18.59 -10.87 -27.52
C LEU A 4 -17.87 -12.20 -27.37
N ILE A 5 -16.54 -12.18 -27.34
CA ILE A 5 -15.72 -13.38 -27.08
C ILE A 5 -15.43 -13.40 -25.59
N GLY A 6 -16.02 -14.36 -24.87
CA GLY A 6 -15.74 -14.58 -23.45
C GLY A 6 -14.39 -15.27 -23.28
N VAL A 7 -13.55 -14.75 -22.37
CA VAL A 7 -12.32 -15.40 -21.95
C VAL A 7 -12.45 -15.72 -20.46
N MET A 8 -12.50 -17.00 -20.12
CA MET A 8 -12.55 -17.45 -18.73
C MET A 8 -11.17 -17.30 -18.08
N SER A 9 -11.12 -16.62 -16.92
CA SER A 9 -9.96 -16.58 -16.05
C SER A 9 -10.04 -17.64 -14.95
N ASN A 10 -8.89 -18.11 -14.46
CA ASN A 10 -8.76 -19.12 -13.39
C ASN A 10 -9.13 -18.63 -11.97
N LEU A 11 -10.03 -17.64 -11.86
CA LEU A 11 -10.58 -17.14 -10.59
C LEU A 11 -12.09 -17.32 -10.64
N PRO A 12 -12.72 -17.99 -9.65
CA PRO A 12 -14.11 -18.44 -9.74
C PRO A 12 -15.15 -17.31 -9.88
N ASP A 13 -14.82 -16.06 -9.53
CA ASP A 13 -15.78 -14.95 -9.44
C ASP A 13 -15.47 -13.75 -10.37
N GLU A 14 -14.62 -13.93 -11.38
CA GLU A 14 -14.24 -12.86 -12.31
C GLU A 14 -14.45 -13.29 -13.76
N VAL A 15 -15.11 -12.42 -14.54
CA VAL A 15 -15.21 -12.54 -15.99
C VAL A 15 -14.53 -11.35 -16.66
N GLY A 16 -13.58 -11.66 -17.55
CA GLY A 16 -12.94 -10.70 -18.43
C GLY A 16 -13.67 -10.60 -19.77
N LEU A 17 -14.01 -9.38 -20.19
CA LEU A 17 -14.60 -9.10 -21.49
C LEU A 17 -13.67 -8.18 -22.29
N LEU A 18 -13.40 -8.53 -23.54
CA LEU A 18 -12.66 -7.68 -24.47
C LEU A 18 -13.67 -7.00 -25.41
N GLY A 19 -13.76 -5.68 -25.31
CA GLY A 19 -14.58 -4.87 -26.19
C GLY A 19 -14.00 -4.83 -27.61
N PRO A 20 -14.85 -4.61 -28.64
CA PRO A 20 -14.41 -4.48 -30.03
C PRO A 20 -13.53 -3.24 -30.27
N ASP A 21 -13.45 -2.30 -29.32
CA ASP A 21 -12.54 -1.16 -29.31
C ASP A 21 -11.17 -1.48 -28.67
N GLY A 22 -10.91 -2.76 -28.33
CA GLY A 22 -9.68 -3.22 -27.69
C GLY A 22 -9.61 -2.97 -26.18
N LYS A 23 -10.63 -2.35 -25.58
CA LYS A 23 -10.67 -2.12 -24.13
C LYS A 23 -11.06 -3.40 -23.40
N ARG A 24 -10.37 -3.67 -22.29
CA ARG A 24 -10.66 -4.81 -21.42
C ARG A 24 -11.51 -4.35 -20.24
N PHE A 25 -12.66 -4.97 -20.09
CA PHE A 25 -13.54 -4.84 -18.94
C PHE A 25 -13.38 -6.07 -18.06
N ARG A 26 -13.36 -5.86 -16.75
CA ARG A 26 -13.39 -6.95 -15.77
C ARG A 26 -14.61 -6.74 -14.92
N VAL A 27 -15.48 -7.75 -14.90
CA VAL A 27 -16.65 -7.78 -14.04
C VAL A 27 -16.34 -8.76 -12.93
N ARG A 28 -16.30 -8.26 -11.71
CA ARG A 28 -16.16 -9.07 -10.50
C ARG A 28 -17.55 -9.23 -9.89
N PHE A 29 -17.98 -10.47 -9.73
CA PHE A 29 -19.23 -10.77 -9.05
C PHE A 29 -18.93 -10.95 -7.56
N CYS A 30 -19.60 -10.18 -6.71
CA CYS A 30 -19.57 -10.41 -5.26
C CYS A 30 -20.81 -11.20 -4.90
N PHE A 31 -20.70 -12.53 -4.86
CA PHE A 31 -21.75 -13.36 -4.29
C PHE A 31 -21.65 -13.29 -2.76
N SER A 32 -22.71 -12.86 -2.10
CA SER A 32 -22.83 -13.02 -0.65
C SER A 32 -23.04 -14.51 -0.39
N ASP A 33 -22.01 -15.22 0.05
CA ASP A 33 -22.12 -16.61 0.47
C ASP A 33 -23.07 -16.70 1.66
N ASN A 34 -24.33 -17.04 1.37
CA ASN A 34 -25.32 -17.42 2.36
C ASN A 34 -25.39 -18.95 2.47
N THR A 35 -24.24 -19.61 2.46
CA THR A 35 -24.17 -21.05 2.73
C THR A 35 -24.04 -21.27 4.22
N GLN A 36 -25.19 -21.48 4.86
CA GLN A 36 -25.32 -22.17 6.13
C GLN A 36 -24.59 -23.52 6.05
N SER A 37 -23.45 -23.63 6.74
CA SER A 37 -22.97 -24.91 7.27
C SER A 37 -23.17 -24.89 8.78
N VAL A 38 -24.01 -25.82 9.25
CA VAL A 38 -24.43 -25.97 10.64
C VAL A 38 -23.33 -26.61 11.50
N SER A 39 -23.22 -26.08 12.74
CA SER A 39 -22.71 -26.66 14.01
C SER A 39 -21.25 -26.41 14.44
N PRO A 40 -20.93 -26.33 15.77
CA PRO A 40 -21.79 -26.25 16.97
C PRO A 40 -21.60 -24.95 17.79
N GLU A 41 -22.54 -24.70 18.70
CA GLU A 41 -22.64 -23.54 19.59
C GLU A 41 -21.38 -23.35 20.47
N TYR A 42 -20.81 -22.15 20.41
CA TYR A 42 -20.01 -21.57 21.49
C TYR A 42 -20.75 -20.35 22.03
N PRO A 43 -20.78 -20.15 23.37
CA PRO A 43 -21.58 -19.09 23.98
C PRO A 43 -21.05 -17.73 23.55
N ALA A 44 -22.01 -16.84 23.30
CA ALA A 44 -21.81 -15.46 22.92
C ALA A 44 -20.87 -14.75 23.89
N ASP A 45 -19.79 -14.17 23.36
CA ASP A 45 -19.06 -13.14 24.06
C ASP A 45 -18.65 -12.02 23.10
N THR A 46 -19.16 -10.84 23.46
CA THR A 46 -18.75 -9.50 23.05
C THR A 46 -19.14 -9.03 21.65
N ASP A 47 -20.27 -8.32 21.66
CA ASP A 47 -20.72 -7.34 20.67
C ASP A 47 -19.74 -6.16 20.55
N ALA A 48 -18.51 -6.43 20.13
CA ALA A 48 -17.64 -5.42 19.57
C ALA A 48 -17.95 -5.39 18.08
N ALA A 49 -18.92 -4.55 17.68
CA ALA A 49 -19.14 -4.22 16.29
C ALA A 49 -17.77 -3.95 15.66
N ALA A 50 -17.29 -4.89 14.83
CA ALA A 50 -16.05 -4.73 14.12
C ALA A 50 -16.20 -3.43 13.33
N SER A 51 -15.53 -2.37 13.80
CA SER A 51 -15.57 -1.07 13.15
C SER A 51 -15.13 -1.29 11.71
N ILE A 52 -16.10 -1.37 10.80
CA ILE A 52 -15.84 -1.54 9.38
C ILE A 52 -15.24 -0.20 8.98
N ARG A 53 -13.91 -0.12 9.03
CA ARG A 53 -13.19 1.04 8.54
C ARG A 53 -13.71 1.31 7.12
N PRO A 54 -14.06 2.56 6.79
CA PRO A 54 -14.51 2.90 5.45
C PRO A 54 -13.48 2.45 4.40
N LEU A 55 -13.91 2.24 3.17
CA LEU A 55 -12.97 1.98 2.07
C LEU A 55 -11.92 3.09 2.04
N GLY A 56 -10.65 2.68 2.05
CA GLY A 56 -9.51 3.58 2.17
C GLY A 56 -8.21 2.94 1.74
N TYR A 57 -7.16 3.75 1.77
CA TYR A 57 -5.83 3.39 1.34
C TYR A 57 -4.84 3.57 2.48
N TRP A 58 -3.95 2.58 2.61
CA TRP A 58 -2.77 2.67 3.43
C TRP A 58 -1.66 3.33 2.63
N ILE A 59 -1.07 4.39 3.17
CA ILE A 59 0.17 4.98 2.67
C ILE A 59 1.31 4.44 3.51
N TYR A 60 2.33 3.91 2.86
CA TYR A 60 3.47 3.27 3.51
C TYR A 60 4.77 3.77 2.91
N ALA A 61 5.82 3.70 3.73
CA ALA A 61 7.20 3.87 3.29
C ALA A 61 7.92 2.52 3.35
N LEU A 62 8.76 2.27 2.36
CA LEU A 62 9.92 1.42 2.50
C LEU A 62 11.14 2.32 2.63
N THR A 63 11.99 2.10 3.62
CA THR A 63 13.20 2.87 3.86
C THR A 63 14.41 1.96 3.99
N ALA A 64 15.57 2.47 3.58
CA ALA A 64 16.84 1.82 3.77
C ALA A 64 17.87 2.87 4.20
N HIS A 65 18.72 2.52 5.17
CA HIS A 65 19.77 3.38 5.69
C HIS A 65 21.11 2.66 5.54
N SER A 66 22.12 3.36 5.03
CA SER A 66 23.48 2.82 4.99
C SER A 66 23.96 2.51 6.41
N PRO A 67 24.91 1.58 6.60
CA PRO A 67 25.41 1.21 7.92
C PRO A 67 25.97 2.38 8.74
N ASP A 68 26.54 3.39 8.07
CA ASP A 68 27.05 4.62 8.69
C ASP A 68 25.98 5.70 8.92
N GLY A 69 24.72 5.44 8.54
CA GLY A 69 23.57 6.33 8.67
C GLY A 69 23.58 7.57 7.77
N LYS A 70 24.64 7.77 6.97
CA LYS A 70 24.83 9.00 6.17
C LYS A 70 23.97 9.03 4.92
N ARG A 71 23.71 7.86 4.35
CA ARG A 71 22.93 7.71 3.13
C ARG A 71 21.63 7.00 3.45
N LYS A 72 20.55 7.45 2.84
CA LYS A 72 19.23 6.88 3.04
C LYS A 72 18.40 7.00 1.78
N ALA A 73 17.61 5.98 1.53
CA ALA A 73 16.71 5.92 0.38
C ALA A 73 15.32 5.47 0.81
N CYS A 74 14.31 5.89 0.07
CA CYS A 74 12.93 5.53 0.34
C CYS A 74 12.15 5.18 -0.93
N TYR A 75 11.09 4.42 -0.73
CA TYR A 75 9.98 4.23 -1.66
C TYR A 75 8.69 4.55 -0.90
N ILE A 76 7.86 5.43 -1.45
CA ILE A 76 6.53 5.71 -0.91
C ILE A 76 5.51 5.04 -1.82
N GLY A 77 4.53 4.37 -1.23
CA GLY A 77 3.46 3.74 -1.98
C GLY A 77 2.14 3.76 -1.24
N GLN A 78 1.08 3.42 -1.98
CA GLN A 78 -0.26 3.26 -1.46
C GLN A 78 -0.83 1.87 -1.78
N THR A 79 -1.73 1.36 -0.93
CA THR A 79 -2.40 0.08 -1.14
C THR A 79 -3.67 -0.05 -0.31
N VAL A 80 -4.64 -0.82 -0.81
CA VAL A 80 -5.80 -1.28 -0.02
C VAL A 80 -5.49 -2.55 0.78
N ASN A 81 -4.38 -3.24 0.46
CA ASN A 81 -3.98 -4.50 1.09
C ASN A 81 -2.46 -4.52 1.34
N LEU A 82 -2.06 -4.21 2.58
CA LEU A 82 -0.66 -4.16 3.02
C LEU A 82 0.04 -5.51 2.87
N LYS A 83 -0.56 -6.59 3.39
CA LYS A 83 0.03 -7.94 3.35
C LYS A 83 0.37 -8.38 1.92
N ARG A 84 -0.57 -8.19 1.00
CA ARG A 84 -0.35 -8.51 -0.43
C ARG A 84 0.76 -7.64 -1.00
N ARG A 85 0.72 -6.34 -0.74
CA ARG A 85 1.65 -5.37 -1.35
C ARG A 85 3.09 -5.54 -0.87
N PHE A 86 3.30 -5.76 0.41
CA PHE A 86 4.62 -6.04 0.96
C PHE A 86 5.19 -7.37 0.43
N ARG A 87 4.35 -8.39 0.27
CA ARG A 87 4.76 -9.64 -0.38
C ARG A 87 5.14 -9.43 -1.84
N GLU A 88 4.41 -8.59 -2.58
CA GLU A 88 4.75 -8.24 -3.96
C GLU A 88 6.12 -7.55 -4.03
N HIS A 89 6.39 -6.59 -3.14
CA HIS A 89 7.69 -5.92 -3.05
C HIS A 89 8.83 -6.91 -2.78
N LEU A 90 8.64 -7.83 -1.83
CA LEU A 90 9.67 -8.80 -1.47
C LEU A 90 9.88 -9.89 -2.54
N ARG A 91 8.80 -10.44 -3.11
CA ARG A 91 8.84 -11.67 -3.92
C ARG A 91 8.69 -11.46 -5.42
N ARG A 92 8.21 -10.29 -5.85
CA ARG A 92 7.91 -9.99 -7.27
C ARG A 92 8.60 -8.71 -7.71
N ASN A 93 9.79 -8.50 -7.20
CA ASN A 93 10.61 -7.36 -7.57
C ASN A 93 11.04 -7.48 -9.04
N ARG A 94 10.61 -6.54 -9.89
CA ARG A 94 10.86 -6.55 -11.34
C ARG A 94 11.64 -5.31 -11.73
N PRO A 95 12.69 -5.43 -12.57
CA PRO A 95 13.44 -4.28 -13.05
C PRO A 95 12.54 -3.17 -13.61
N GLY A 96 12.81 -1.92 -13.21
CA GLY A 96 12.09 -0.73 -13.67
C GLY A 96 10.68 -0.54 -13.10
N HIS A 97 10.25 -1.35 -12.13
CA HIS A 97 8.91 -1.24 -11.54
C HIS A 97 8.95 -1.03 -10.03
N ALA A 98 8.04 -0.19 -9.55
CA ALA A 98 7.73 0.01 -8.13
C ALA A 98 8.99 0.30 -7.29
N SER A 99 9.29 -0.56 -6.31
CA SER A 99 10.39 -0.39 -5.36
C SER A 99 11.71 -0.99 -5.83
N PHE A 100 11.81 -1.50 -7.07
CA PHE A 100 13.01 -2.20 -7.55
C PHE A 100 14.30 -1.41 -7.36
N ALA A 101 14.30 -0.13 -7.75
CA ALA A 101 15.48 0.72 -7.62
C ALA A 101 15.88 0.97 -6.15
N LEU A 102 14.92 0.92 -5.21
CA LEU A 102 15.24 0.97 -3.78
C LEU A 102 15.97 -0.31 -3.33
N PHE A 103 15.56 -1.48 -3.81
CA PHE A 103 16.25 -2.74 -3.48
C PHE A 103 17.64 -2.82 -4.08
N GLU A 104 17.83 -2.36 -5.32
CA GLU A 104 19.17 -2.25 -5.93
C GLU A 104 20.06 -1.31 -5.13
N TRP A 105 19.52 -0.14 -4.74
CA TRP A 105 20.22 0.79 -3.87
C TRP A 105 20.58 0.13 -2.53
N ALA A 106 19.63 -0.53 -1.88
CA ALA A 106 19.84 -1.17 -0.59
C ALA A 106 20.88 -2.29 -0.66
N ALA A 107 20.88 -3.09 -1.74
CA ALA A 107 21.89 -4.12 -1.97
C ALA A 107 23.30 -3.53 -2.15
N HIS A 108 23.43 -2.45 -2.93
CA HIS A 108 24.71 -1.74 -3.08
C HIS A 108 25.23 -1.16 -1.76
N GLU A 109 24.31 -0.65 -0.95
CA GLU A 109 24.60 -0.03 0.35
C GLU A 109 24.75 -1.02 1.50
N GLN A 110 24.50 -2.31 1.26
CA GLN A 110 24.41 -3.34 2.31
C GLN A 110 23.42 -2.94 3.42
N ALA A 111 22.31 -2.33 3.00
CA ALA A 111 21.27 -1.80 3.86
C ALA A 111 20.04 -2.71 3.87
N GLU A 112 19.39 -2.82 5.03
CA GLU A 112 18.11 -3.51 5.15
C GLU A 112 16.95 -2.61 4.72
N VAL A 113 16.03 -3.15 3.93
CA VAL A 113 14.77 -2.48 3.60
C VAL A 113 13.74 -2.74 4.72
N ARG A 114 13.29 -1.66 5.34
CA ARG A 114 12.29 -1.66 6.42
C ARG A 114 11.00 -1.02 5.94
N ALA A 115 9.86 -1.46 6.46
CA ALA A 115 8.54 -0.97 6.12
C ALA A 115 7.88 -0.26 7.31
N THR A 116 7.23 0.86 7.03
CA THR A 116 6.43 1.62 8.00
C THR A 116 5.10 2.04 7.35
N VAL A 117 3.98 1.87 8.07
CA VAL A 117 2.69 2.41 7.63
C VAL A 117 2.59 3.84 8.13
N LEU A 118 2.61 4.79 7.19
CA LEU A 118 2.66 6.22 7.50
C LEU A 118 1.27 6.74 7.84
N SER A 119 0.30 6.47 6.97
CA SER A 119 -1.06 6.96 7.19
C SER A 119 -2.12 6.01 6.66
N TRP A 120 -3.30 6.06 7.27
CA TRP A 120 -4.52 5.58 6.67
C TRP A 120 -5.32 6.76 6.15
N VAL A 121 -5.82 6.64 4.92
CA VAL A 121 -6.55 7.69 4.21
C VAL A 121 -7.90 7.15 3.78
N ASP A 122 -8.98 7.79 4.21
CA ASP A 122 -10.32 7.48 3.72
C ASP A 122 -10.56 8.05 2.31
N GLY A 123 -11.29 7.28 1.49
CA GLY A 123 -11.71 7.74 0.16
C GLY A 123 -10.99 7.06 -1.01
N ASP A 124 -10.92 7.77 -2.14
CA ASP A 124 -10.49 7.22 -3.43
C ASP A 124 -8.98 7.29 -3.66
N GLN A 125 -8.54 6.62 -4.73
CA GLN A 125 -7.14 6.56 -5.14
C GLN A 125 -6.55 7.95 -5.47
N SER A 126 -7.35 8.86 -6.03
CA SER A 126 -6.86 10.20 -6.38
C SER A 126 -6.51 11.00 -5.13
N TYR A 127 -7.28 10.84 -4.06
CA TYR A 127 -7.00 11.44 -2.78
C TYR A 127 -5.78 10.80 -2.10
N ALA A 128 -5.70 9.47 -2.10
CA ALA A 128 -4.53 8.75 -1.58
C ALA A 128 -3.22 9.08 -2.34
N SER A 129 -3.27 9.33 -3.66
CA SER A 129 -2.13 9.82 -4.43
C SER A 129 -1.62 11.21 -3.97
N ARG A 130 -2.48 12.05 -3.37
CA ARG A 130 -2.02 13.32 -2.76
C ARG A 130 -1.19 13.07 -1.51
N PHE A 131 -1.58 12.09 -0.69
CA PHE A 131 -0.81 11.70 0.48
C PHE A 131 0.50 11.00 0.08
N GLU A 132 0.48 10.17 -0.96
CA GLU A 132 1.71 9.58 -1.52
C GLU A 132 2.71 10.67 -1.94
N GLY A 133 2.24 11.69 -2.68
CA GLY A 133 3.06 12.85 -3.06
C GLY A 133 3.53 13.69 -1.86
N TYR A 134 2.68 13.87 -0.86
CA TYR A 134 3.01 14.60 0.37
C TYR A 134 4.11 13.90 1.16
N TRP A 135 3.96 12.61 1.40
CA TRP A 135 4.96 11.83 2.12
C TRP A 135 6.28 11.71 1.37
N LEU A 136 6.24 11.61 0.04
CA LEU A 136 7.44 11.67 -0.79
C LEU A 136 8.17 13.00 -0.64
N LYS A 137 7.45 14.12 -0.69
CA LYS A 137 8.02 15.46 -0.45
C LYS A 137 8.72 15.51 0.91
N LEU A 138 8.06 15.09 1.99
CA LEU A 138 8.65 15.11 3.33
C LEU A 138 9.90 14.24 3.43
N ALA A 139 9.90 13.05 2.81
CA ALA A 139 11.06 12.17 2.79
C ALA A 139 12.25 12.81 2.05
N VAL A 140 12.00 13.41 0.88
CA VAL A 140 13.04 14.11 0.11
C VAL A 140 13.59 15.31 0.88
N GLU A 141 12.72 16.12 1.50
CA GLU A 141 13.13 17.25 2.36
C GLU A 141 13.94 16.78 3.58
N ALA A 142 13.66 15.58 4.09
CA ALA A 142 14.45 14.96 5.15
C ALA A 142 15.79 14.39 4.65
N GLY A 143 16.07 14.41 3.35
CA GLY A 143 17.33 13.95 2.75
C GLY A 143 17.31 12.49 2.30
N PHE A 144 16.14 11.89 2.10
CA PHE A 144 16.05 10.60 1.43
C PHE A 144 16.20 10.76 -0.08
N VAL A 145 17.01 9.88 -0.67
CA VAL A 145 16.97 9.65 -2.11
C VAL A 145 15.72 8.82 -2.41
N ALA A 146 15.03 9.14 -3.51
CA ALA A 146 13.90 8.34 -3.99
C ALA A 146 14.25 7.77 -5.37
N PRO A 147 14.95 6.61 -5.42
CA PRO A 147 15.41 6.02 -6.68
C PRO A 147 14.23 5.75 -7.60
N ASP A 148 14.33 6.15 -8.86
CA ASP A 148 13.28 6.01 -9.87
C ASP A 148 11.93 6.65 -9.53
N ALA A 149 11.87 7.63 -8.62
CA ALA A 149 10.62 8.32 -8.30
C ALA A 149 9.94 8.99 -9.51
N HIS A 150 10.72 9.35 -10.53
CA HIS A 150 10.20 9.86 -11.80
C HIS A 150 9.33 8.85 -12.58
N ASN A 151 9.48 7.54 -12.31
CA ASN A 151 8.71 6.46 -12.91
C ASN A 151 7.44 6.10 -12.12
N TRP A 152 7.24 6.70 -10.94
CA TRP A 152 6.09 6.38 -10.06
C TRP A 152 4.80 7.13 -10.45
N GLY A 153 4.85 7.89 -11.56
CA GLY A 153 3.75 8.73 -12.05
C GLY A 153 3.94 10.20 -11.67
N ARG A 154 3.21 11.10 -12.33
CA ARG A 154 3.18 12.52 -11.94
C ARG A 154 2.34 12.67 -10.68
N LEU A 155 2.99 12.52 -9.52
CA LEU A 155 2.34 12.77 -8.24
C LEU A 155 1.85 14.23 -8.20
N PRO A 156 0.62 14.48 -7.72
CA PRO A 156 0.10 15.83 -7.62
C PRO A 156 0.96 16.67 -6.67
N GLN A 157 1.02 17.99 -6.89
CA GLN A 157 1.70 18.87 -5.94
C GLN A 157 1.01 18.78 -4.58
N PRO A 158 1.76 18.50 -3.50
CA PRO A 158 1.16 18.22 -2.21
C PRO A 158 0.67 19.50 -1.54
N SER A 159 -0.63 19.57 -1.25
CA SER A 159 -1.17 20.43 -0.20
C SER A 159 -0.91 19.79 1.15
N ASN A 160 -0.62 20.57 2.20
CA ASN A 160 -0.51 20.05 3.57
C ASN A 160 -1.84 19.42 4.00
N PRO A 161 -1.95 18.09 4.11
CA PRO A 161 -3.18 17.43 4.50
C PRO A 161 -3.42 17.63 5.99
N VAL A 162 -4.69 17.78 6.39
CA VAL A 162 -5.07 17.90 7.80
C VAL A 162 -4.68 16.62 8.55
N GLY A 163 -4.17 16.78 9.78
CA GLY A 163 -3.78 15.66 10.64
C GLY A 163 -2.44 15.00 10.28
N GLN A 164 -1.65 15.60 9.39
CA GLN A 164 -0.33 15.09 9.00
C GLN A 164 0.81 16.00 9.50
N PRO A 165 1.99 15.44 9.81
CA PRO A 165 3.10 16.21 10.39
C PRO A 165 3.77 17.11 9.36
N PRO A 166 4.13 18.36 9.68
CA PRO A 166 4.70 19.30 8.70
C PRO A 166 6.12 18.93 8.23
N ARG A 167 6.73 17.90 8.82
CA ARG A 167 8.08 17.40 8.54
C ARG A 167 8.10 15.88 8.66
N TRP A 168 9.11 15.24 8.06
CA TRP A 168 9.32 13.80 8.23
C TRP A 168 9.51 13.43 9.72
N PRO A 169 8.63 12.60 10.29
CA PRO A 169 8.67 12.20 11.70
C PRO A 169 9.69 11.07 11.88
N ALA A 170 10.98 11.42 11.88
CA ALA A 170 12.08 10.46 11.81
C ALA A 170 12.08 9.46 12.96
N SER A 171 11.82 9.91 14.18
CA SER A 171 11.84 9.08 15.38
C SER A 171 10.68 8.08 15.38
N GLU A 172 9.48 8.53 15.02
CA GLU A 172 8.27 7.73 14.94
C GLU A 172 8.36 6.70 13.82
N VAL A 173 8.88 7.10 12.65
CA VAL A 173 9.11 6.18 11.54
C VAL A 173 10.12 5.12 11.90
N LEU A 174 11.22 5.49 12.55
CA LEU A 174 12.24 4.53 12.98
C LEU A 174 11.66 3.52 13.98
N ALA A 175 10.96 4.01 15.01
CA ALA A 175 10.36 3.19 16.05
C ALA A 175 9.30 2.22 15.51
N ALA A 176 8.52 2.63 14.50
CA ALA A 176 7.50 1.80 13.86
C ALA A 176 8.01 0.98 12.67
N SER A 177 9.29 1.10 12.30
CA SER A 177 9.85 0.40 11.13
C SER A 177 10.15 -1.06 11.44
N ILE A 178 9.66 -1.96 10.58
CA ILE A 178 9.87 -3.40 10.69
C ILE A 178 10.63 -3.88 9.45
N PRO A 179 11.66 -4.74 9.56
CA PRO A 179 12.27 -5.38 8.41
C PRO A 179 11.22 -5.99 7.48
N LEU A 180 11.32 -5.69 6.18
CA LEU A 180 10.34 -6.18 5.22
C LEU A 180 10.27 -7.72 5.17
N PRO A 181 11.40 -8.49 5.25
CA PRO A 181 11.34 -9.94 5.35
C PRO A 181 10.54 -10.42 6.57
N GLU A 182 10.82 -9.89 7.76
CA GLU A 182 10.11 -10.25 8.99
C GLU A 182 8.61 -9.98 8.89
N LEU A 183 8.22 -8.82 8.33
CA LEU A 183 6.83 -8.47 8.13
C LEU A 183 6.12 -9.50 7.24
N VAL A 184 6.74 -9.88 6.12
CA VAL A 184 6.15 -10.81 5.14
C VAL A 184 6.11 -12.25 5.66
N GLU A 185 7.16 -12.70 6.34
CA GLU A 185 7.31 -14.08 6.82
C GLU A 185 6.41 -14.35 8.03
N HIS A 186 6.35 -13.42 8.98
CA HIS A 186 5.50 -13.54 10.17
C HIS A 186 4.08 -13.01 9.95
N GLY A 187 3.77 -12.47 8.78
CA GLY A 187 2.42 -11.98 8.44
C GLY A 187 1.96 -10.79 9.29
N LEU A 188 2.92 -10.01 9.82
CA LEU A 188 2.66 -8.85 10.66
C LEU A 188 1.89 -7.78 9.89
N THR A 189 1.04 -7.03 10.59
CA THR A 189 0.32 -5.88 10.02
C THR A 189 0.71 -4.66 10.84
N PRO A 190 1.60 -3.79 10.32
CA PRO A 190 1.98 -2.58 11.03
C PRO A 190 0.78 -1.66 11.17
N VAL A 191 0.78 -0.89 12.26
CA VAL A 191 -0.23 0.13 12.54
C VAL A 191 0.23 1.46 11.92
N GLU A 192 -0.74 2.24 11.45
CA GLU A 192 -0.49 3.58 10.92
C GLU A 192 -0.02 4.56 12.00
N LEU A 193 0.88 5.46 11.63
CA LEU A 193 1.30 6.57 12.49
C LEU A 193 0.25 7.69 12.54
N PHE A 194 -0.44 7.96 11.43
CA PHE A 194 -1.39 9.06 11.29
C PHE A 194 -2.69 8.61 10.61
N VAL A 195 -3.82 9.18 11.04
CA VAL A 195 -5.13 8.91 10.42
C VAL A 195 -5.61 10.17 9.73
N ALA A 196 -5.93 10.07 8.44
CA ALA A 196 -6.56 11.13 7.67
C ALA A 196 -8.02 10.78 7.38
N SER A 197 -8.92 11.67 7.81
CA SER A 197 -10.36 11.61 7.53
C SER A 197 -10.74 12.77 6.59
N ARG A 198 -11.66 12.52 5.65
CA ARG A 198 -12.31 13.52 4.79
C ARG A 198 -13.32 14.36 5.55
N VAL A 199 -13.76 13.91 6.72
CA VAL A 199 -14.75 14.62 7.52
C VAL A 199 -14.03 15.59 8.47
N PRO A 200 -14.35 16.90 8.46
CA PRO A 200 -13.87 17.80 9.49
C PRO A 200 -14.50 17.37 10.82
N PHE A 201 -13.67 17.25 11.87
CA PHE A 201 -14.18 17.19 13.24
C PHE A 201 -14.90 18.49 13.60
#